data_AF-A0A4Y2DRR8-F1
#
_entry.id   AF-A0A4Y2DRR8-F1
#
_cell.length_a   1.000
_cell.length_b   1.000
_cell.length_c   1.000
_cell.angle_alpha   90.00
_cell.angle_beta   90.00
_cell.angle_gamma   90.00
#
_symmetry.space_group_name_H-M   'P 1'
#
loop_
_entity.id
_entity.type
_entity.pdbx_description
1 polymer ?
#
loop_
_entity_poly.entity_id
_entity_poly.type
_entity_poly.pdbx_seq_one_letter_code
_entity_poly.pdbx_strand_id
1 'polypeptide(L)'
;MKFYLPEHDYSSKIYPEVRFARKYASMFRHVEIICKTVRTHLFGVIWRQLKMFLKAMESSSQLSSIKFIDMKDYLINLDGYEVHEEHYQIIIKIVISIFNTQDSIKTVVFEESSFRIEVCSELLKTIFHSDRNTIRNLILRGSINEAPPFSEVQRSRRNMNILRCHQKCVSIFSELCGRMAYIQSLEIDYTQFFEGIMNGPV
;
A
#
# COMPACT_ATOMS: atom_id res chain seq x y z
N MET A 1 12.34 11.54 -6.02
CA MET A 1 11.17 12.06 -6.74
C MET A 1 9.98 12.02 -5.81
N LYS A 2 9.23 13.11 -5.68
CA LYS A 2 7.96 13.11 -4.95
C LYS A 2 6.83 13.22 -5.96
N PHE A 3 5.85 12.33 -5.85
CA PHE A 3 4.64 12.34 -6.65
C PHE A 3 3.47 12.60 -5.72
N TYR A 4 2.89 13.79 -5.87
CA TYR A 4 1.69 14.15 -5.12
C TYR A 4 0.47 13.71 -5.92
N LEU A 5 -0.42 12.96 -5.29
CA LEU A 5 -1.77 12.80 -5.83
C LEU A 5 -2.41 14.20 -5.85
N PRO A 6 -3.07 14.58 -6.96
CA PRO A 6 -3.55 15.93 -7.15
C PRO A 6 -4.68 16.26 -6.18
N GLU A 7 -4.69 17.50 -5.73
CA GLU A 7 -5.81 18.05 -4.94
C GLU A 7 -6.80 18.84 -5.81
N HIS A 8 -6.42 19.12 -7.06
CA HIS A 8 -7.15 19.97 -7.99
C HIS A 8 -7.12 19.40 -9.41
N ASP A 9 -8.10 19.80 -10.21
CA ASP A 9 -8.15 19.50 -11.64
C ASP A 9 -6.97 20.17 -12.36
N TYR A 10 -6.14 19.35 -13.00
CA TYR A 10 -5.24 19.87 -14.02
C TYR A 10 -5.98 19.94 -15.35
N SER A 11 -5.85 21.05 -16.06
CA SER A 11 -6.33 21.19 -17.45
C SER A 11 -5.63 20.23 -18.43
N SER A 12 -4.49 19.66 -18.02
CA SER A 12 -3.68 18.75 -18.84
C SER A 12 -4.12 17.29 -18.72
N LYS A 13 -4.24 16.60 -19.87
CA LYS A 13 -4.58 15.17 -19.95
C LYS A 13 -3.63 14.26 -19.16
N ILE A 14 -2.35 14.63 -19.07
CA ILE A 14 -1.30 13.92 -18.34
C ILE A 14 -0.60 14.91 -17.43
N TYR A 15 -0.39 14.51 -16.18
CA TYR A 15 0.22 15.41 -15.21
C TYR A 15 1.72 15.58 -15.43
N PRO A 16 2.28 16.74 -15.07
CA PRO A 16 3.71 17.01 -15.22
C PRO A 16 4.60 15.92 -14.63
N GLU A 17 4.27 15.43 -13.44
CA GLU A 17 5.01 14.40 -12.72
C GLU A 17 4.93 13.04 -13.41
N VAL A 18 3.76 12.70 -13.97
CA VAL A 18 3.58 11.48 -14.77
C VAL A 18 4.38 11.59 -16.07
N ARG A 19 4.36 12.75 -16.74
CA ARG A 19 5.19 13.03 -17.91
C ARG A 19 6.68 12.89 -17.60
N PHE A 20 7.09 13.44 -16.46
CA PHE A 20 8.46 13.40 -15.98
C PHE A 20 8.88 11.96 -15.66
N ALA A 21 8.04 11.21 -14.94
CA ALA A 21 8.25 9.80 -14.65
C ALA A 21 8.38 8.96 -15.91
N ARG A 22 7.50 9.13 -16.90
CA ARG A 22 7.60 8.38 -18.17
C ARG A 22 8.91 8.62 -18.92
N LYS A 23 9.53 9.78 -18.74
CA LYS A 23 10.80 10.12 -19.41
C LYS A 23 12.04 9.72 -18.59
N TYR A 24 11.96 9.79 -17.27
CA TYR A 24 13.13 9.70 -16.39
C TYR A 24 13.02 8.64 -15.28
N ALA A 25 12.02 7.76 -15.32
CA ALA A 25 11.80 6.72 -14.30
C ALA A 25 13.06 5.93 -13.95
N SER A 26 13.85 5.55 -14.97
CA SER A 26 15.09 4.78 -14.81
C SER A 26 16.18 5.51 -14.01
N MET A 27 16.07 6.82 -13.84
CA MET A 27 16.98 7.63 -13.02
C MET A 27 16.51 7.74 -11.57
N PHE A 28 15.28 7.32 -11.25
CA PHE A 28 14.74 7.48 -9.90
C PHE A 28 15.20 6.35 -9.00
N ARG A 29 15.97 6.72 -7.97
CA ARG A 29 16.39 5.82 -6.89
C ARG A 29 15.46 5.82 -5.70
N HIS A 30 14.81 6.96 -5.45
CA HIS A 30 13.94 7.18 -4.29
C HIS A 30 12.66 7.84 -4.76
N VAL A 31 11.52 7.21 -4.47
CA VAL A 31 10.19 7.67 -4.87
C VAL A 31 9.29 7.75 -3.65
N GLU A 32 8.63 8.89 -3.47
CA GLU A 32 7.58 9.08 -2.48
C GLU A 32 6.28 9.37 -3.22
N ILE A 33 5.25 8.58 -2.97
CA ILE A 33 3.88 8.76 -3.46
C ILE A 33 3.07 9.25 -2.27
N ILE A 34 2.60 10.50 -2.35
CA ILE A 34 1.99 11.22 -1.23
C ILE A 34 0.56 11.59 -1.60
N CYS A 35 -0.39 11.23 -0.76
CA CYS A 35 -1.80 11.54 -0.95
C CYS A 35 -2.30 12.45 0.17
N LYS A 36 -2.50 13.74 -0.11
CA LYS A 36 -2.88 14.71 0.92
C LYS A 36 -4.38 14.73 1.21
N THR A 37 -5.20 15.00 0.19
CA THR A 37 -6.66 15.02 0.32
C THR A 37 -7.27 14.69 -1.03
N VAL A 38 -8.20 13.73 -1.05
CA VAL A 38 -8.84 13.30 -2.29
C VAL A 38 -10.26 13.85 -2.36
N ARG A 39 -10.54 14.64 -3.38
CA ARG A 39 -11.91 15.04 -3.70
C ARG A 39 -12.60 13.92 -4.46
N THR A 40 -13.77 13.48 -4.00
CA THR A 40 -14.53 12.33 -4.56
C THR A 40 -14.74 12.41 -6.08
N HIS A 41 -15.02 13.60 -6.62
CA HIS A 41 -15.19 13.79 -8.07
C HIS A 41 -13.89 13.62 -8.89
N LEU A 42 -12.71 13.68 -8.25
CA LEU A 42 -11.41 13.55 -8.92
C LEU A 42 -10.88 12.12 -8.95
N PHE A 43 -11.52 11.16 -8.28
CA PHE A 43 -11.04 9.77 -8.19
C PHE A 43 -10.72 9.17 -9.56
N GLY A 44 -11.63 9.37 -10.53
CA GLY A 44 -11.48 8.96 -11.92
C GLY A 44 -10.17 9.43 -12.58
N VAL A 45 -9.79 10.68 -12.31
CA VAL A 45 -8.56 11.26 -12.87
C VAL A 45 -7.35 10.79 -12.07
N ILE A 46 -7.45 10.79 -10.74
CA ILE A 46 -6.38 10.43 -9.81
C ILE A 46 -5.90 9.00 -10.06
N TRP A 47 -6.82 8.04 -10.17
CA TRP A 47 -6.44 6.65 -10.40
C TRP A 47 -5.71 6.47 -11.71
N ARG A 48 -6.15 7.18 -12.77
CA ARG A 48 -5.50 7.10 -14.08
C ARG A 48 -4.07 7.62 -14.02
N GLN A 49 -3.85 8.74 -13.35
CA GLN A 49 -2.51 9.32 -13.20
C GLN A 49 -1.62 8.45 -12.32
N LEU A 50 -2.13 7.95 -11.19
CA LEU A 50 -1.41 7.04 -10.31
C LEU A 50 -1.02 5.74 -11.04
N LYS A 51 -1.94 5.14 -11.79
CA LYS A 51 -1.66 3.96 -12.62
C LYS A 51 -0.54 4.24 -13.63
N MET A 52 -0.62 5.37 -14.33
CA MET A 52 0.42 5.74 -15.31
C MET A 52 1.78 5.99 -14.64
N PHE A 53 1.78 6.59 -13.45
CA PHE A 53 2.98 6.81 -12.66
C PHE A 53 3.60 5.48 -12.19
N LEU A 54 2.80 4.61 -11.58
CA LEU A 54 3.25 3.30 -11.08
C LEU A 54 3.78 2.41 -12.20
N LYS A 55 3.11 2.39 -13.37
CA LYS A 55 3.64 1.67 -14.55
C LYS A 55 4.99 2.20 -15.03
N ALA A 56 5.22 3.52 -14.92
CA ALA A 56 6.55 4.05 -15.23
C ALA A 56 7.58 3.57 -14.20
N MET A 57 7.21 3.49 -12.91
CA MET A 57 8.10 3.01 -11.85
C MET A 57 8.40 1.52 -11.96
N GLU A 58 7.44 0.70 -12.39
CA GLU A 58 7.61 -0.73 -12.68
C GLU A 58 8.75 -1.00 -13.68
N SER A 59 8.96 -0.08 -14.63
CA SER A 59 10.05 -0.16 -15.60
C SER A 59 11.37 0.49 -15.15
N SER A 60 11.42 1.08 -13.95
CA SER A 60 12.68 1.62 -13.42
C SER A 60 13.66 0.48 -13.16
N SER A 61 14.96 0.69 -13.31
CA SER A 61 15.97 -0.32 -12.96
C SER A 61 16.78 0.06 -11.71
N GLN A 62 16.61 1.28 -11.22
CA GLN A 62 17.42 1.85 -10.13
C GLN A 62 16.61 2.13 -8.86
N LEU A 63 15.33 1.77 -8.83
CA LEU A 63 14.44 2.09 -7.72
C LEU A 63 14.87 1.34 -6.45
N SER A 64 15.52 2.06 -5.54
CA SER A 64 16.03 1.53 -4.28
C SER A 64 15.12 1.79 -3.08
N SER A 65 14.24 2.78 -3.18
CA SER A 65 13.28 3.12 -2.14
C SER A 65 11.98 3.59 -2.75
N ILE A 66 10.87 3.05 -2.24
CA ILE A 66 9.53 3.51 -2.54
C ILE A 66 8.76 3.72 -1.24
N LYS A 67 8.04 4.85 -1.16
CA LYS A 67 7.19 5.19 -0.02
C LYS A 67 5.79 5.53 -0.51
N PHE A 68 4.79 5.01 0.18
CA PHE A 68 3.39 5.34 0.03
C PHE A 68 2.94 6.01 1.34
N ILE A 69 2.51 7.26 1.24
CA ILE A 69 2.27 8.14 2.39
C ILE A 69 0.85 8.71 2.26
N ASP A 70 0.08 8.61 3.34
CA ASP A 70 -1.28 9.15 3.49
C ASP A 70 -2.28 8.62 2.44
N MET A 71 -2.08 7.37 1.98
CA MET A 71 -2.91 6.73 0.94
C MET A 71 -4.27 6.23 1.45
N LYS A 72 -4.54 6.27 2.77
CA LYS A 72 -5.71 5.69 3.43
C LYS A 72 -7.03 6.12 2.81
N ASP A 73 -7.30 7.42 2.77
CA ASP A 73 -8.57 7.93 2.26
C ASP A 73 -8.75 7.56 0.80
N TYR A 74 -7.66 7.57 0.02
CA TYR A 74 -7.71 7.18 -1.38
C TYR A 74 -8.05 5.70 -1.56
N LEU A 75 -7.38 4.80 -0.84
CA LEU A 75 -7.55 3.36 -0.99
C LEU A 75 -8.90 2.88 -0.43
N ILE A 76 -9.36 3.43 0.69
CA ILE A 76 -10.69 3.11 1.26
C ILE A 76 -11.80 3.46 0.27
N ASN A 77 -11.73 4.63 -0.36
CA ASN A 77 -12.73 5.05 -1.32
C ASN A 77 -12.63 4.28 -2.64
N LEU A 78 -11.46 3.77 -3.04
CA LEU A 78 -11.37 2.89 -4.20
C LEU A 78 -12.03 1.52 -3.96
N ASP A 79 -11.86 0.97 -2.76
CA ASP A 79 -12.41 -0.34 -2.36
C ASP A 79 -13.92 -0.28 -2.04
N GLY A 80 -14.42 0.88 -1.58
CA GLY A 80 -15.82 1.03 -1.14
C GLY A 80 -16.88 1.18 -2.24
N TYR A 81 -16.49 1.33 -3.50
CA TYR A 81 -17.43 1.45 -4.62
C TYR A 81 -17.18 0.34 -5.65
N GLU A 82 -18.21 -0.41 -6.02
CA GLU A 82 -18.10 -1.51 -7.01
C GLU A 82 -17.44 -1.07 -8.32
N VAL A 83 -17.71 0.17 -8.77
CA VAL A 83 -17.12 0.78 -9.98
C VAL A 83 -15.62 1.04 -9.85
N HIS A 84 -15.07 1.03 -8.64
CA HIS A 84 -13.68 1.36 -8.34
C HIS A 84 -12.88 0.16 -7.82
N GLU A 85 -13.53 -0.94 -7.46
CA GLU A 85 -12.88 -2.19 -7.06
C GLU A 85 -11.91 -2.69 -8.15
N GLU A 86 -12.31 -2.66 -9.43
CA GLU A 86 -11.43 -3.04 -10.53
C GLU A 86 -10.15 -2.17 -10.58
N HIS A 87 -10.28 -0.86 -10.30
CA HIS A 87 -9.14 0.05 -10.27
C HIS A 87 -8.23 -0.23 -9.08
N TYR A 88 -8.80 -0.51 -7.91
CA TYR A 88 -8.07 -0.94 -6.71
C TYR A 88 -7.22 -2.17 -7.03
N GLN A 89 -7.84 -3.22 -7.57
CA GLN A 89 -7.16 -4.46 -7.93
C GLN A 89 -6.03 -4.24 -8.96
N ILE A 90 -6.24 -3.35 -9.94
CA ILE A 90 -5.20 -3.00 -10.91
C ILE A 90 -4.00 -2.31 -10.22
N ILE A 91 -4.25 -1.36 -9.31
CA ILE A 91 -3.19 -0.66 -8.58
C ILE A 91 -2.39 -1.66 -7.75
N ILE A 92 -3.06 -2.53 -6.99
CA ILE A 92 -2.41 -3.55 -6.17
C ILE A 92 -1.54 -4.48 -7.02
N LYS A 93 -2.06 -4.95 -8.17
CA LYS A 93 -1.28 -5.79 -9.10
C LYS A 93 0.00 -5.10 -9.59
N ILE A 94 -0.07 -3.80 -9.91
CA ILE A 94 1.12 -3.06 -10.34
C ILE A 94 2.11 -2.91 -9.19
N VAL A 95 1.64 -2.62 -7.97
CA VAL A 95 2.50 -2.51 -6.79
C VAL A 95 3.20 -3.85 -6.49
N ILE A 96 2.47 -4.97 -6.54
CA ILE A 96 3.05 -6.32 -6.41
C ILE A 96 4.10 -6.57 -7.51
N SER A 97 3.78 -6.21 -8.76
CA SER A 97 4.71 -6.36 -9.89
C SER A 97 6.00 -5.57 -9.69
N ILE A 98 5.92 -4.35 -9.15
CA ILE A 98 7.11 -3.56 -8.77
C ILE A 98 7.98 -4.37 -7.80
N PHE A 99 7.43 -4.95 -6.75
CA PHE A 99 8.24 -5.72 -5.78
C PHE A 99 8.81 -7.03 -6.35
N ASN A 100 8.09 -7.67 -7.27
CA ASN A 100 8.58 -8.90 -7.93
C ASN A 100 9.68 -8.64 -8.97
N THR A 101 9.58 -7.53 -9.71
CA THR A 101 10.49 -7.23 -10.83
C THR A 101 11.73 -6.45 -10.40
N GLN A 102 11.62 -5.62 -9.36
CA GLN A 102 12.71 -4.74 -8.95
C GLN A 102 13.73 -5.42 -8.03
N ASP A 103 14.93 -5.64 -8.56
CA ASP A 103 16.10 -6.15 -7.82
C ASP A 103 16.72 -5.13 -6.86
N SER A 104 16.46 -3.85 -7.06
CA SER A 104 17.22 -2.80 -6.37
C SER A 104 16.55 -2.26 -5.11
N ILE A 105 15.28 -2.62 -4.87
CA ILE A 105 14.51 -2.10 -3.73
C ILE A 105 15.08 -2.62 -2.42
N LYS A 106 15.45 -1.68 -1.55
CA LYS A 106 15.98 -1.89 -0.21
C LYS A 106 15.08 -1.33 0.88
N THR A 107 14.29 -0.30 0.55
CA THR A 107 13.43 0.39 1.51
C THR A 107 12.01 0.49 0.99
N VAL A 108 11.07 -0.01 1.79
CA VAL A 108 9.64 0.09 1.52
C VAL A 108 8.96 0.74 2.72
N VAL A 109 8.19 1.80 2.47
CA VAL A 109 7.43 2.49 3.51
C VAL A 109 5.97 2.53 3.08
N PHE A 110 5.11 2.05 3.96
CA PHE A 110 3.67 2.27 3.93
C PHE A 110 3.32 3.03 5.20
N GLU A 111 2.89 4.28 5.03
CA GLU A 111 2.52 5.18 6.11
C GLU A 111 1.11 5.68 5.84
N GLU A 112 0.20 5.49 6.79
CA GLU A 112 -1.22 5.82 6.67
C GLU A 112 -1.82 5.35 5.34
N SER A 113 -1.51 4.11 4.92
CA SER A 113 -1.95 3.56 3.65
C SER A 113 -3.24 2.72 3.77
N SER A 114 -3.50 2.10 4.92
CA SER A 114 -4.75 1.37 5.23
C SER A 114 -5.22 0.38 4.13
N PHE A 115 -4.33 -0.53 3.70
CA PHE A 115 -4.69 -1.64 2.82
C PHE A 115 -5.61 -2.64 3.53
N ARG A 116 -6.43 -3.35 2.75
CA ARG A 116 -7.13 -4.54 3.24
C ARG A 116 -6.14 -5.59 3.70
N ILE A 117 -6.52 -6.37 4.71
CA ILE A 117 -5.63 -7.38 5.27
C ILE A 117 -5.22 -8.46 4.27
N GLU A 118 -6.12 -8.85 3.35
CA GLU A 118 -5.78 -9.80 2.27
C GLU A 118 -4.69 -9.24 1.35
N VAL A 119 -4.82 -7.97 0.98
CA VAL A 119 -3.85 -7.26 0.14
C VAL A 119 -2.54 -7.04 0.88
N CYS A 120 -2.60 -6.64 2.14
CA CYS A 120 -1.41 -6.47 2.98
C CYS A 120 -0.66 -7.80 3.12
N SER A 121 -1.37 -8.91 3.34
CA SER A 121 -0.80 -10.26 3.36
C SER A 121 -0.05 -10.58 2.06
N GLU A 122 -0.67 -10.34 0.92
CA GLU A 122 -0.09 -10.62 -0.39
C GLU A 122 1.13 -9.72 -0.65
N LEU A 123 1.06 -8.44 -0.29
CA LEU A 123 2.18 -7.50 -0.38
C LEU A 123 3.36 -7.94 0.49
N LEU A 124 3.10 -8.32 1.75
CA LEU A 124 4.15 -8.80 2.65
C LEU A 124 4.76 -10.09 2.13
N LYS A 125 3.95 -11.06 1.71
CA LYS A 125 4.46 -12.29 1.10
C LYS A 125 5.32 -11.97 -0.13
N THR A 126 4.91 -11.05 -0.98
CA THR A 126 5.68 -10.62 -2.16
C THR A 126 7.03 -10.00 -1.75
N ILE A 127 7.00 -9.10 -0.76
CA ILE A 127 8.19 -8.42 -0.21
C ILE A 127 9.18 -9.42 0.40
N PHE A 128 8.69 -10.38 1.18
CA PHE A 128 9.53 -11.31 1.95
C PHE A 128 9.88 -12.61 1.22
N HIS A 129 9.09 -13.03 0.24
CA HIS A 129 9.35 -14.21 -0.60
C HIS A 129 10.04 -13.88 -1.92
N SER A 130 10.35 -12.61 -2.18
CA SER A 130 11.26 -12.27 -3.27
C SER A 130 12.60 -12.96 -3.00
N ASP A 131 13.01 -13.89 -3.89
CA ASP A 131 14.23 -14.70 -3.79
C ASP A 131 15.52 -13.88 -3.57
N ARG A 132 15.42 -12.58 -3.81
CA ARG A 132 16.52 -11.62 -3.83
C ARG A 132 16.87 -11.07 -2.45
N ASN A 133 15.97 -11.19 -1.45
CA ASN A 133 16.17 -10.71 -0.06
C ASN A 133 16.79 -9.29 0.04
N THR A 134 16.46 -8.38 -0.88
CA THR A 134 17.12 -7.07 -0.98
C THR A 134 16.55 -6.03 -0.03
N ILE A 135 15.34 -6.26 0.47
CA ILE A 135 14.62 -5.35 1.36
C ILE A 135 15.23 -5.41 2.74
N ARG A 136 15.74 -4.25 3.19
CA ARG A 136 16.43 -4.07 4.47
C ARG A 136 15.64 -3.20 5.45
N ASN A 137 14.80 -2.31 4.93
CA ASN A 137 14.00 -1.41 5.73
C ASN A 137 12.54 -1.54 5.31
N LEU A 138 11.69 -1.96 6.23
CA LEU A 138 10.25 -2.05 6.03
C LEU A 138 9.54 -1.27 7.15
N ILE A 139 8.76 -0.27 6.76
CA ILE A 139 7.95 0.52 7.69
C ILE A 139 6.48 0.34 7.33
N LEU A 140 5.67 -0.08 8.29
CA LEU A 140 4.22 -0.32 8.20
C LEU A 140 3.52 0.46 9.32
N ARG A 141 3.23 1.74 9.08
CA ARG A 141 2.47 2.60 10.01
C ARG A 141 1.07 2.84 9.45
N GLY A 142 0.02 2.65 10.25
CA GLY A 142 -1.38 2.83 9.81
C GLY A 142 -1.75 2.08 8.52
N SER A 143 -1.09 0.95 8.26
CA SER A 143 -1.08 0.30 6.95
C SER A 143 -2.19 -0.73 6.76
N ILE A 144 -2.89 -1.15 7.82
CA ILE A 144 -3.93 -2.17 7.77
C ILE A 144 -5.28 -1.53 8.09
N ASN A 145 -6.30 -1.87 7.30
CA ASN A 145 -7.69 -1.53 7.57
C ASN A 145 -8.47 -2.79 8.01
N GLU A 146 -9.03 -2.76 9.22
CA GLU A 146 -9.78 -3.88 9.82
C GLU A 146 -11.27 -3.92 9.41
N ALA A 147 -11.78 -2.86 8.77
CA ALA A 147 -13.20 -2.71 8.52
C ALA A 147 -13.55 -2.82 7.02
N PRO A 148 -14.56 -3.62 6.63
CA PRO A 148 -15.21 -3.44 5.34
C PRO A 148 -15.94 -2.09 5.31
N PRO A 149 -15.99 -1.42 4.14
CA PRO A 149 -16.71 -0.18 3.99
C PRO A 149 -18.21 -0.44 4.14
N PHE A 150 -18.81 0.21 5.15
CA PHE A 150 -20.25 0.43 5.32
C PHE A 150 -21.20 -0.80 5.28
N SER A 151 -21.57 -1.26 6.47
CA SER A 151 -22.99 -1.33 6.84
C SER A 151 -23.15 -1.14 8.35
N GLU A 152 -24.09 -0.29 8.78
CA GLU A 152 -24.38 0.01 10.20
C GLU A 152 -24.98 -1.18 10.97
N VAL A 153 -25.25 -2.29 10.29
CA VAL A 153 -25.70 -3.53 10.90
C VAL A 153 -24.48 -4.39 11.16
N GLN A 154 -23.90 -4.30 12.37
CA GLN A 154 -23.22 -5.39 13.11
C GLN A 154 -22.06 -4.88 13.98
N ARG A 155 -22.37 -4.23 15.10
CA ARG A 155 -21.39 -4.03 16.19
C ARG A 155 -20.90 -5.37 16.76
N SER A 156 -21.70 -6.44 16.72
CA SER A 156 -21.30 -7.78 17.18
C SER A 156 -20.47 -8.60 16.17
N ARG A 157 -20.54 -8.33 14.85
CA ARG A 157 -19.62 -8.96 13.86
C ARG A 157 -18.27 -8.26 13.76
N ARG A 158 -18.15 -7.02 14.26
CA ARG A 158 -16.87 -6.30 14.33
C ARG A 158 -15.84 -7.07 15.17
N ASN A 159 -16.20 -7.53 16.37
CA ASN A 159 -15.25 -8.28 17.22
C ASN A 159 -14.80 -9.61 16.59
N MET A 160 -15.70 -10.35 15.94
CA MET A 160 -15.36 -11.58 15.21
C MET A 160 -14.47 -11.31 13.98
N ASN A 161 -14.71 -10.22 13.26
CA ASN A 161 -13.90 -9.83 12.11
C ASN A 161 -12.51 -9.34 12.53
N ILE A 162 -12.41 -8.58 13.62
CA ILE A 162 -11.14 -8.12 14.19
C ILE A 162 -10.30 -9.33 14.65
N LEU A 163 -10.90 -10.26 15.40
CA LEU A 163 -10.20 -11.47 15.86
C LEU A 163 -9.71 -12.33 14.69
N ARG A 164 -10.51 -12.45 13.61
CA ARG A 164 -10.13 -13.18 12.39
C ARG A 164 -9.03 -12.46 11.61
N CYS A 165 -9.09 -11.13 11.53
CA CYS A 165 -8.02 -10.33 10.92
C CYS A 165 -6.73 -10.49 11.71
N HIS A 166 -6.81 -10.41 13.04
CA HIS A 166 -5.68 -10.64 13.92
C HIS A 166 -5.04 -12.02 13.72
N GLN A 167 -5.83 -13.09 13.71
CA GLN A 167 -5.33 -14.45 13.45
C GLN A 167 -4.62 -14.56 12.08
N LYS A 168 -5.18 -13.94 11.03
CA LYS A 168 -4.53 -13.88 9.71
C LYS A 168 -3.19 -13.15 9.80
N CYS A 169 -3.14 -11.96 10.42
CA CYS A 169 -1.91 -11.21 10.63
C CYS A 169 -0.86 -12.06 11.36
N VAL A 170 -1.20 -12.65 12.50
CA VAL A 170 -0.29 -13.51 13.26
C VAL A 170 0.22 -14.67 12.41
N SER A 171 -0.63 -15.31 11.62
CA SER A 171 -0.20 -16.40 10.73
C SER A 171 0.78 -15.93 9.66
N ILE A 172 0.55 -14.76 9.06
CA ILE A 172 1.41 -14.16 8.04
C ILE A 172 2.78 -13.84 8.66
N PHE A 173 2.80 -13.16 9.81
CA PHE A 173 4.06 -12.82 10.47
C PHE A 173 4.80 -14.09 10.91
N SER A 174 4.09 -15.08 11.46
CA SER A 174 4.71 -16.36 11.85
C SER A 174 5.30 -17.10 10.65
N GLU A 175 4.63 -17.09 9.49
CA GLU A 175 5.15 -17.67 8.23
C GLU A 175 6.41 -16.93 7.76
N LEU A 176 6.42 -15.60 7.91
CA LEU A 176 7.49 -14.74 7.42
C LEU A 176 8.64 -14.53 8.42
N CYS A 177 8.50 -14.96 9.68
CA CYS A 177 9.49 -14.76 10.76
C CYS A 177 10.90 -15.19 10.36
N GLY A 178 11.06 -16.33 9.68
CA GLY A 178 12.36 -16.82 9.24
C GLY A 178 13.03 -15.93 8.17
N ARG A 179 12.23 -15.18 7.39
CA ARG A 179 12.70 -14.25 6.35
C ARG A 179 12.95 -12.84 6.91
N MET A 180 12.29 -12.49 8.01
CA MET A 180 12.52 -11.22 8.71
C MET A 180 13.93 -11.07 9.27
N ALA A 181 14.66 -12.18 9.47
CA ALA A 181 16.06 -12.16 9.89
C ALA A 181 16.99 -11.36 8.95
N TYR A 182 16.60 -11.16 7.68
CA TYR A 182 17.38 -10.38 6.70
C TYR A 182 17.03 -8.88 6.70
N ILE A 183 15.99 -8.46 7.42
CA ILE A 183 15.60 -7.06 7.56
C ILE A 183 16.45 -6.41 8.66
N GLN A 184 17.03 -5.26 8.33
CA GLN A 184 17.83 -4.46 9.28
C GLN A 184 16.96 -3.58 10.16
N SER A 185 15.86 -3.06 9.61
CA SER A 185 14.90 -2.23 10.33
C SER A 185 13.49 -2.62 9.93
N LEU A 186 12.73 -3.14 10.88
CA LEU A 186 11.31 -3.42 10.77
C LEU A 186 10.58 -2.52 11.75
N GLU A 187 9.73 -1.64 11.22
CA GLU A 187 8.84 -0.84 12.05
C GLU A 187 7.41 -1.17 11.70
N ILE A 188 6.63 -1.54 12.72
CA ILE A 188 5.23 -1.90 12.59
C ILE A 188 4.49 -1.13 13.68
N ASP A 189 3.43 -0.42 13.29
CA ASP A 189 2.51 0.14 14.27
C ASP A 189 1.68 -0.98 14.90
N TYR A 190 2.10 -1.39 16.10
CA TYR A 190 1.50 -2.47 16.87
C TYR A 190 0.16 -2.10 17.52
N THR A 191 -0.25 -0.84 17.50
CA THR A 191 -1.48 -0.38 18.16
C THR A 191 -2.71 -1.06 17.54
N GLN A 192 -2.69 -1.22 16.21
CA GLN A 192 -3.71 -1.99 15.48
C GLN A 192 -3.64 -3.51 15.75
N PHE A 193 -2.51 -4.04 16.22
CA PHE A 193 -2.33 -5.49 16.44
C PHE A 193 -2.78 -5.96 17.82
N PHE A 194 -2.57 -5.16 18.87
CA PHE A 194 -2.83 -5.59 20.27
C PHE A 194 -4.15 -5.08 20.86
N GLU A 195 -4.79 -4.07 20.27
CA GLU A 195 -6.11 -3.60 20.74
C GLU A 195 -7.18 -4.70 20.71
N GLY A 196 -7.07 -5.67 19.80
CA GLY A 196 -7.92 -6.86 19.77
C GLY A 196 -7.62 -7.91 20.86
N ILE A 197 -6.37 -7.98 21.36
CA ILE A 197 -5.96 -8.91 22.42
C ILE A 197 -6.40 -8.39 23.80
N MET A 198 -6.24 -7.08 24.03
CA MET A 198 -6.59 -6.46 25.31
C MET A 198 -8.10 -6.29 25.52
N ASN A 199 -8.89 -6.29 24.44
CA ASN A 199 -10.35 -6.13 24.46
C ASN A 199 -11.13 -7.41 24.10
N GLY A 200 -10.45 -8.56 24.00
CA GLY A 200 -11.11 -9.86 23.84
C GLY A 200 -11.88 -10.26 25.11
N PRO A 201 -13.00 -11.00 25.01
CA PRO A 201 -13.71 -11.46 26.20
C PRO A 201 -12.82 -12.45 26.96
N VAL A 202 -12.61 -12.17 28.26
CA VAL A 202 -12.00 -13.08 29.23
C VAL A 202 -12.90 -14.28 29.46
#